data_AF-A0A4Z1H0V7-F1
#
_entry.id   AF-A0A4Z1H0V7-F1
#
_cell.length_a   1.000
_cell.length_b   1.000
_cell.length_c   1.000
_cell.angle_alpha   90.00
_cell.angle_beta   90.00
_cell.angle_gamma   90.00
#
_symmetry.space_group_name_H-M   'P 1'
#
loop_
_entity.id
_entity.type
_entity.pdbx_description
1 polymer ?
#
loop_
_entity_poly.entity_id
_entity_poly.type
_entity_poly.pdbx_seq_one_letter_code
_entity_poly.pdbx_strand_id
1 'polypeptide(L)'
;MAPPLAIESKAVNYLRAIPTFNLRKNPHRPEIALHLEDIQIDFLLRSYDKTTHFGITDTQRRMEPQFDLKLSVISNETGDKISPPLSPASEDAATSPSEIASKSYNAKRQTEIKAYLRFIKKGHETIKQLEAFHQYRDERGKLILAQFYRLCDAGTVKQIRAVYNARQRRPPEAFLWKLYYEVIDALAFLHNDHPKYENDPLHKGRKSIIMPYLDAGNVYLSWPEGGSQSYVYPDIKLGDFDAANFVEFGDGFSEDIVDKADIDYKHNPPELNWWSAKSDIWRAGSIIYSLTSRNKTTTKIAVPKNQNFADLTAEQQTLITMDPRRVQPIDHLYSGEFEVMLQISLVLDHKKRPSARELLQELQGPAIERKLNMDLFRALPEWIGDEIIPRKKNDFAIEHSFSQKRLKNLLQPGVLEAERLSHLKKIIAKKKEAAERTKREVALNLLGDENPTAYELFYEEWLPREQEKGNFLGRAEEFDILEFADEVAKYVMVRSRGIEAGTWVDPGPGWQEVERLGKEAEAAAAAPRP
;
A
#
# COMPACT_ATOMS: atom_id res chain seq x y z
N MET A 1 -17.13 -7.48 -7.57
CA MET A 1 -17.45 -7.99 -6.22
C MET A 1 -17.58 -6.81 -5.26
N ALA A 2 -18.23 -6.91 -4.10
CA ALA A 2 -18.25 -5.79 -3.13
C ALA A 2 -16.90 -5.69 -2.38
N PRO A 3 -16.53 -4.53 -1.80
CA PRO A 3 -15.35 -4.42 -0.95
C PRO A 3 -15.34 -5.46 0.16
N PRO A 4 -14.16 -5.94 0.62
CA PRO A 4 -14.10 -6.90 1.72
C PRO A 4 -14.85 -6.41 2.96
N LEU A 5 -15.52 -7.32 3.69
CA LEU A 5 -16.30 -6.96 4.89
C LEU A 5 -15.47 -6.19 5.95
N ALA A 6 -14.16 -6.44 6.01
CA ALA A 6 -13.25 -5.69 6.89
C ALA A 6 -13.15 -4.20 6.51
N ILE A 7 -13.22 -3.88 5.22
CA ILE A 7 -13.24 -2.51 4.70
C ILE A 7 -14.63 -1.89 4.88
N GLU A 8 -15.70 -2.61 4.54
CA GLU A 8 -17.09 -2.17 4.81
C GLU A 8 -17.28 -1.86 6.30
N SER A 9 -16.72 -2.70 7.18
CA SER A 9 -16.71 -2.48 8.62
C SER A 9 -16.08 -1.14 9.03
N LYS A 10 -14.95 -0.75 8.42
CA LYS A 10 -14.30 0.54 8.73
C LYS A 10 -15.17 1.72 8.29
N ALA A 11 -15.75 1.63 7.09
CA ALA A 11 -16.67 2.65 6.57
C ALA A 11 -17.91 2.81 7.46
N VAL A 12 -18.57 1.71 7.82
CA VAL A 12 -19.76 1.72 8.68
C VAL A 12 -19.45 2.24 10.08
N ASN A 13 -18.33 1.82 10.67
CA ASN A 13 -17.91 2.31 11.99
C ASN A 13 -17.65 3.82 11.98
N TYR A 14 -17.06 4.34 10.92
CA TYR A 14 -16.88 5.78 10.75
C TYR A 14 -18.23 6.52 10.64
N LEU A 15 -19.14 6.03 9.80
CA LEU A 15 -20.47 6.62 9.63
C LEU A 15 -21.29 6.60 10.94
N ARG A 16 -21.20 5.53 11.74
CA ARG A 16 -21.83 5.43 13.07
C ARG A 16 -21.26 6.46 14.06
N ALA A 17 -19.98 6.81 13.92
CA ALA A 17 -19.31 7.74 14.82
C ALA A 17 -19.59 9.22 14.51
N ILE A 18 -20.13 9.55 13.33
CA ILE A 18 -20.38 10.94 12.89
C ILE A 18 -21.06 11.80 13.97
N PRO A 19 -22.12 11.35 14.66
CA PRO A 19 -22.79 12.17 15.66
C PRO A 19 -21.96 12.49 16.91
N THR A 20 -20.80 11.86 17.09
CA THR A 20 -19.99 11.90 18.32
C THR A 20 -18.85 12.92 18.29
N PHE A 21 -18.55 13.53 17.15
CA PHE A 21 -17.37 14.40 16.99
C PHE A 21 -17.69 15.73 16.32
N ASN A 22 -16.89 16.74 16.66
CA ASN A 22 -16.95 18.06 16.04
C ASN A 22 -15.90 18.15 14.93
N LEU A 23 -16.34 18.42 13.70
CA LEU A 23 -15.45 18.68 12.57
C LEU A 23 -14.60 19.93 12.82
N ARG A 24 -13.28 19.82 12.66
CA ARG A 24 -12.39 20.99 12.70
C ARG A 24 -11.96 21.37 11.30
N LYS A 25 -12.37 22.57 10.87
CA LYS A 25 -11.93 23.16 9.61
C LYS A 25 -10.48 23.63 9.73
N ASN A 26 -9.72 23.53 8.64
CA ASN A 26 -8.41 24.17 8.56
C ASN A 26 -8.59 25.70 8.52
N PRO A 27 -8.10 26.46 9.52
CA PRO A 27 -8.33 27.91 9.60
C PRO A 27 -7.63 28.71 8.50
N HIS A 28 -6.71 28.08 7.76
CA HIS A 28 -6.01 28.72 6.65
C HIS A 28 -6.69 28.50 5.29
N ARG A 29 -7.84 27.81 5.27
CA ARG A 29 -8.60 27.51 4.06
C ARG A 29 -9.88 28.33 3.99
N PRO A 30 -10.35 28.67 2.78
CA PRO A 30 -11.71 29.16 2.59
C PRO A 30 -12.71 28.18 3.21
N GLU A 31 -13.87 28.69 3.60
CA GLU A 31 -14.91 27.85 4.18
C GLU A 31 -15.37 26.79 3.18
N ILE A 32 -15.09 25.53 3.51
CA ILE A 32 -15.66 24.37 2.83
C ILE A 32 -17.09 24.14 3.34
N ALA A 33 -18.02 23.88 2.42
CA ALA A 33 -19.27 23.21 2.79
C ALA A 33 -18.98 21.71 2.78
N LEU A 34 -18.53 21.23 3.92
CA LEU A 34 -18.40 19.81 4.24
C LEU A 34 -19.34 19.57 5.43
N HIS A 35 -20.46 18.92 5.16
CA HIS A 35 -21.48 18.56 6.14
C HIS A 35 -21.37 17.07 6.46
N LEU A 36 -21.02 16.74 7.69
CA LEU A 36 -20.72 15.34 8.08
C LEU A 36 -21.95 14.45 7.95
N GLU A 37 -23.12 14.98 8.29
CA GLU A 37 -24.43 14.35 8.17
C GLU A 37 -24.79 13.98 6.71
N ASP A 38 -24.18 14.66 5.73
CA ASP A 38 -24.50 14.53 4.32
C ASP A 38 -23.39 13.81 3.52
N ILE A 39 -22.39 13.24 4.18
CA ILE A 39 -21.33 12.52 3.49
C ILE A 39 -21.77 11.14 3.02
N GLN A 40 -21.31 10.79 1.83
CA GLN A 40 -21.41 9.47 1.25
C GLN A 40 -20.00 8.90 1.05
N ILE A 41 -19.77 7.66 1.48
CA ILE A 41 -18.53 6.93 1.17
C ILE A 41 -18.74 6.21 -0.15
N ASP A 42 -18.03 6.62 -1.20
CA ASP A 42 -18.25 6.15 -2.58
C ASP A 42 -17.40 4.95 -2.93
N PHE A 43 -16.11 4.98 -2.60
CA PHE A 43 -15.18 3.90 -2.91
C PHE A 43 -13.97 3.88 -1.95
N LEU A 44 -13.36 2.70 -1.86
CA LEU A 44 -12.03 2.53 -1.28
C LEU A 44 -10.98 3.08 -2.25
N LEU A 45 -10.25 4.11 -1.84
CA LEU A 45 -9.10 4.60 -2.60
C LEU A 45 -7.90 3.67 -2.42
N ARG A 46 -7.61 3.31 -1.17
CA ARG A 46 -6.49 2.44 -0.78
C ARG A 46 -6.57 2.07 0.70
N SER A 47 -5.96 0.95 1.07
CA SER A 47 -5.78 0.55 2.47
C SER A 47 -4.40 -0.08 2.62
N TYR A 48 -3.62 0.38 3.60
CA TYR A 48 -2.31 -0.15 3.95
C TYR A 48 -2.10 -0.01 5.45
N ASP A 49 -1.51 -1.03 6.07
CA ASP A 49 -1.25 -1.10 7.50
C ASP A 49 -2.47 -0.71 8.37
N LYS A 50 -2.32 0.40 9.11
CA LYS A 50 -3.34 0.98 10.01
C LYS A 50 -4.09 2.15 9.38
N THR A 51 -3.91 2.39 8.09
CA THR A 51 -4.46 3.54 7.36
C THR A 51 -5.42 3.08 6.26
N THR A 52 -6.54 3.78 6.11
CA THR A 52 -7.53 3.51 5.07
C THR A 52 -8.04 4.82 4.51
N HIS A 53 -8.11 4.89 3.18
CA HIS A 53 -8.55 6.07 2.45
C HIS A 53 -9.85 5.79 1.70
N PHE A 54 -10.79 6.70 1.81
CA PHE A 54 -12.06 6.64 1.10
C PHE A 54 -12.26 7.86 0.21
N GLY A 55 -12.78 7.65 -0.99
CA GLY A 55 -13.38 8.74 -1.77
C GLY A 55 -14.77 9.03 -1.23
N ILE A 56 -15.05 10.30 -0.93
CA ILE A 56 -16.34 10.71 -0.36
C ILE A 56 -16.97 11.88 -1.13
N THR A 57 -18.29 11.89 -1.15
CA THR A 57 -19.13 12.97 -1.72
C THR A 57 -19.91 13.64 -0.61
N ASP A 58 -19.93 14.98 -0.59
CA ASP A 58 -20.93 15.73 0.18
C ASP A 58 -22.22 15.83 -0.66
N THR A 59 -23.29 15.19 -0.20
CA THR A 59 -24.53 15.04 -0.98
C THR A 59 -25.33 16.33 -1.12
N GLN A 60 -25.04 17.39 -0.35
CA GLN A 60 -25.62 18.71 -0.58
C GLN A 60 -25.13 19.32 -1.90
N ARG A 61 -23.87 19.06 -2.24
CA ARG A 61 -23.25 19.47 -3.50
C ARG A 61 -23.26 18.28 -4.45
N ARG A 62 -24.43 17.99 -5.02
CA ARG A 62 -24.61 16.96 -6.06
C ARG A 62 -23.70 17.25 -7.26
N MET A 63 -22.43 16.83 -7.22
CA MET A 63 -21.53 16.53 -8.34
C MET A 63 -20.26 15.89 -7.77
N GLU A 64 -20.06 14.62 -8.11
CA GLU A 64 -18.81 13.84 -7.99
C GLU A 64 -18.15 13.72 -6.59
N PRO A 65 -17.33 12.69 -6.35
CA PRO A 65 -16.51 12.60 -5.15
C PRO A 65 -15.57 13.80 -5.03
N GLN A 66 -15.57 14.44 -3.87
CA GLN A 66 -14.87 15.72 -3.63
C GLN A 66 -13.68 15.59 -2.70
N PHE A 67 -13.71 14.62 -1.78
CA PHE A 67 -12.70 14.50 -0.75
C PHE A 67 -12.10 13.09 -0.67
N ASP A 68 -10.83 13.05 -0.28
CA ASP A 68 -10.12 11.87 0.22
C ASP A 68 -10.17 11.90 1.75
N LEU A 69 -10.91 10.96 2.34
CA LEU A 69 -10.99 10.72 3.77
C LEU A 69 -9.93 9.70 4.17
N LYS A 70 -8.85 10.17 4.80
CA LYS A 70 -7.82 9.33 5.43
C LYS A 70 -8.22 9.03 6.87
N LEU A 71 -8.37 7.75 7.18
CA LEU A 71 -8.56 7.22 8.54
C LEU A 71 -7.29 6.51 8.98
N SER A 72 -6.71 6.92 10.11
CA SER A 72 -5.50 6.32 10.67
C SER A 72 -5.62 6.12 12.18
N VAL A 73 -4.99 5.08 12.72
CA VAL A 73 -4.97 4.84 14.16
C VAL A 73 -3.91 5.72 14.82
N ILE A 74 -4.30 6.50 15.83
CA ILE A 74 -3.33 7.20 16.69
C ILE A 74 -2.77 6.18 17.70
N SER A 75 -1.52 5.75 17.49
CA SER A 75 -0.83 4.84 18.42
C SER A 75 -0.15 5.57 19.57
N ASN A 76 0.24 6.83 19.39
CA ASN A 76 0.87 7.66 20.41
C ASN A 76 -0.11 8.76 20.88
N GLU A 77 -1.01 8.43 21.80
CA GLU A 77 -2.00 9.38 22.34
C GLU A 77 -1.34 10.52 23.16
N THR A 78 -0.15 10.29 23.72
CA THR A 78 0.62 11.30 24.45
C THR A 78 1.31 12.32 23.54
N GLY A 79 1.39 12.06 22.23
CA GLY A 79 2.24 12.80 21.30
C GLY A 79 3.71 12.40 21.46
N ASP A 80 4.52 12.64 20.43
CA ASP A 80 5.96 12.42 20.56
C ASP A 80 6.51 13.39 21.59
N LYS A 81 7.22 12.87 22.60
CA LYS A 81 7.95 13.68 23.62
C LYS A 81 8.85 14.75 23.00
N ILE A 82 9.16 14.62 21.71
CA ILE A 82 10.11 15.41 20.93
C ILE A 82 9.46 16.68 20.32
N SER A 83 8.13 16.83 20.34
CA SER A 83 7.47 17.97 19.68
C SER A 83 6.60 18.81 20.62
N PRO A 84 6.99 20.05 20.96
CA PRO A 84 6.16 20.92 21.79
C PRO A 84 4.81 21.24 21.11
N PRO A 85 3.74 21.46 21.89
CA PRO A 85 2.37 21.65 21.40
C PRO A 85 2.19 22.89 20.51
N LEU A 86 1.03 22.98 19.83
CA LEU A 86 0.70 24.06 18.90
C LEU A 86 0.63 25.44 19.60
N SER A 87 0.34 25.45 20.91
CA SER A 87 0.51 26.59 21.82
C SER A 87 0.98 26.10 23.20
N PRO A 88 1.98 26.75 23.84
CA PRO A 88 2.46 26.33 25.16
C PRO A 88 1.44 26.41 26.30
N ALA A 89 0.32 27.13 26.14
CA ALA A 89 -0.60 27.45 27.24
C ALA A 89 -1.96 26.71 27.23
N SER A 90 -2.46 26.23 26.08
CA SER A 90 -3.84 25.68 26.02
C SER A 90 -3.96 24.18 25.76
N GLU A 91 -2.92 23.54 25.23
CA GLU A 91 -2.94 22.12 24.85
C GLU A 91 -2.21 21.22 25.86
N ASP A 92 -1.28 21.78 26.65
CA ASP A 92 -0.58 21.07 27.75
C ASP A 92 -1.32 21.16 29.09
N ALA A 93 -2.12 22.21 29.30
CA ALA A 93 -2.88 22.41 30.52
C ALA A 93 -4.16 21.54 30.59
N ALA A 94 -4.65 21.06 29.45
CA ALA A 94 -5.86 20.26 29.37
C ALA A 94 -5.55 18.79 29.71
N THR A 95 -5.80 18.41 30.96
CA THR A 95 -5.65 17.03 31.45
C THR A 95 -6.96 16.24 31.42
N SER A 96 -8.11 16.92 31.26
CA SER A 96 -9.41 16.27 31.22
C SER A 96 -9.61 15.47 29.92
N PRO A 97 -9.91 14.17 29.97
CA PRO A 97 -10.19 13.36 28.78
C PRO A 97 -11.32 13.90 27.90
N SER A 98 -12.36 14.48 28.49
CA SER A 98 -13.50 15.06 27.75
C SER A 98 -13.11 16.33 27.00
N GLU A 99 -12.23 17.14 27.58
CA GLU A 99 -11.69 18.33 26.93
C GLU A 99 -10.74 17.96 25.78
N ILE A 100 -9.83 17.00 26.01
CA ILE A 100 -8.92 16.48 24.97
C ILE A 100 -9.70 15.93 23.78
N ALA A 101 -10.76 15.16 24.04
CA ALA A 101 -11.62 14.60 23.00
C ALA A 101 -12.42 15.68 22.25
N SER A 102 -13.14 16.55 22.97
CA SER A 102 -13.96 17.62 22.37
C SER A 102 -13.13 18.64 21.59
N LYS A 103 -11.87 18.85 21.99
CA LYS A 103 -10.94 19.76 21.32
C LYS A 103 -9.99 19.08 20.32
N SER A 104 -10.15 17.79 20.06
CA SER A 104 -9.31 17.01 19.13
C SER A 104 -7.79 17.26 19.30
N TYR A 105 -7.32 17.33 20.55
CA TYR A 105 -5.93 17.68 20.82
C TYR A 105 -4.94 16.58 20.39
N ASN A 106 -5.34 15.31 20.45
CA ASN A 106 -4.48 14.22 19.97
C ASN A 106 -4.28 14.26 18.45
N ALA A 107 -5.32 14.65 17.70
CA ALA A 107 -5.21 14.89 16.25
C ALA A 107 -4.22 16.02 15.94
N LYS A 108 -4.34 17.14 16.66
CA LYS A 108 -3.43 18.28 16.52
C LYS A 108 -1.97 17.99 16.88
N ARG A 109 -1.75 16.99 17.74
CA ARG A 109 -0.40 16.53 18.10
C ARG A 109 0.26 15.71 17.00
N GLN A 110 -0.50 15.17 16.04
CA GLN A 110 0.05 14.38 14.94
C GLN A 110 0.85 15.24 13.97
N THR A 111 2.00 14.74 13.54
CA THR A 111 2.98 15.41 12.67
C THR A 111 2.34 15.98 11.41
N GLU A 112 1.53 15.20 10.72
CA GLU A 112 0.88 15.64 9.47
C GLU A 112 -0.04 16.84 9.71
N ILE A 113 -0.86 16.82 10.76
CA ILE A 113 -1.73 17.95 11.12
C ILE A 113 -0.90 19.18 11.49
N LYS A 114 0.20 19.00 12.23
CA LYS A 114 1.13 20.10 12.56
C LYS A 114 1.75 20.72 11.32
N ALA A 115 2.16 19.90 10.35
CA ALA A 115 2.72 20.38 9.08
C ALA A 115 1.74 21.33 8.39
N TYR A 116 0.47 20.93 8.29
CA TYR A 116 -0.59 21.75 7.68
C TYR A 116 -0.88 23.03 8.45
N LEU A 117 -1.08 22.94 9.77
CA LEU A 117 -1.53 24.06 10.58
C LEU A 117 -0.42 25.09 10.87
N ARG A 118 0.84 24.66 11.04
CA ARG A 118 1.93 25.57 11.40
C ARG A 118 2.72 26.08 10.22
N PHE A 119 3.01 25.21 9.26
CA PHE A 119 4.06 25.47 8.30
C PHE A 119 3.49 25.66 6.89
N ILE A 120 2.65 24.75 6.42
CA ILE A 120 2.03 24.84 5.09
C ILE A 120 0.99 25.97 5.06
N LYS A 121 0.15 26.10 6.08
CA LYS A 121 -0.90 27.13 6.21
C LYS A 121 -1.81 27.21 4.97
N LYS A 122 -1.80 28.36 4.26
CA LYS A 122 -2.53 28.61 3.01
C LYS A 122 -2.01 27.73 1.85
N GLY A 123 -0.87 27.08 2.04
CA GLY A 123 -0.30 26.06 1.15
C GLY A 123 0.31 26.58 -0.14
N HIS A 124 0.59 25.62 -1.00
CA HIS A 124 1.08 25.81 -2.37
C HIS A 124 0.12 25.11 -3.32
N GLU A 125 0.11 25.50 -4.60
CA GLU A 125 -0.73 24.82 -5.60
C GLU A 125 -0.31 23.37 -5.81
N THR A 126 0.97 23.05 -5.63
CA THR A 126 1.53 21.70 -5.75
C THR A 126 1.51 20.90 -4.43
N ILE A 127 0.86 21.39 -3.37
CA ILE A 127 0.69 20.67 -2.10
C ILE A 127 -0.75 20.20 -1.95
N LYS A 128 -0.95 18.94 -1.53
CA LYS A 128 -2.26 18.37 -1.24
C LYS A 128 -2.93 19.16 -0.11
N GLN A 129 -4.22 19.47 -0.25
CA GLN A 129 -4.87 20.42 0.66
C GLN A 129 -5.63 19.68 1.77
N LEU A 130 -5.22 19.87 3.03
CA LEU A 130 -6.00 19.47 4.20
C LEU A 130 -7.13 20.47 4.44
N GLU A 131 -8.37 20.00 4.32
CA GLU A 131 -9.58 20.80 4.43
C GLU A 131 -10.16 20.79 5.84
N ALA A 132 -10.22 19.59 6.43
CA ALA A 132 -10.71 19.41 7.78
C ALA A 132 -10.12 18.16 8.44
N PHE A 133 -10.27 18.04 9.75
CA PHE A 133 -9.87 16.86 10.51
C PHE A 133 -10.70 16.72 11.79
N HIS A 134 -10.72 15.52 12.35
CA HIS A 134 -11.26 15.26 13.69
C HIS A 134 -10.65 13.97 14.25
N GLN A 135 -11.03 13.61 15.48
CA GLN A 135 -10.70 12.32 16.08
C GLN A 135 -11.94 11.71 16.72
N TYR A 136 -11.99 10.38 16.77
CA TYR A 136 -13.03 9.64 17.46
C TYR A 136 -12.47 8.30 17.97
N ARG A 137 -13.15 7.67 18.93
CA ARG A 137 -12.83 6.29 19.31
C ARG A 137 -13.72 5.32 18.54
N ASP A 138 -13.11 4.29 17.97
CA ASP A 138 -13.87 3.21 17.34
C ASP A 138 -14.57 2.33 18.39
N GLU A 139 -15.38 1.37 17.92
CA GLU A 139 -16.09 0.40 18.77
C GLU A 139 -15.16 -0.43 19.68
N ARG A 140 -13.86 -0.49 19.37
CA ARG A 140 -12.84 -1.20 20.15
C ARG A 140 -12.05 -0.26 21.07
N GLY A 141 -12.46 1.00 21.17
CA GLY A 141 -11.81 2.03 21.98
C GLY A 141 -10.53 2.60 21.37
N LYS A 142 -10.14 2.22 20.15
CA LYS A 142 -8.95 2.76 19.50
C LYS A 142 -9.20 4.18 19.05
N LEU A 143 -8.25 5.06 19.30
CA LEU A 143 -8.33 6.44 18.84
C LEU A 143 -8.00 6.52 17.35
N ILE A 144 -8.92 7.04 16.56
CA ILE A 144 -8.83 7.19 15.11
C ILE A 144 -8.70 8.68 14.79
N LEU A 145 -7.73 9.03 13.96
CA LEU A 145 -7.62 10.31 13.29
C LEU A 145 -8.33 10.22 11.94
N ALA A 146 -9.22 11.17 11.66
CA ALA A 146 -9.84 11.36 10.36
C ALA A 146 -9.38 12.68 9.75
N GLN A 147 -8.93 12.63 8.50
CA GLN A 147 -8.38 13.78 7.77
C GLN A 147 -9.07 13.87 6.42
N PHE A 148 -9.57 15.05 6.09
CA PHE A 148 -10.25 15.32 4.84
C PHE A 148 -9.32 16.13 3.95
N TYR A 149 -8.99 15.57 2.80
CA TYR A 149 -8.22 16.23 1.77
C TYR A 149 -9.08 16.48 0.54
N ARG A 150 -8.78 17.52 -0.24
CA ARG A 150 -9.31 17.61 -1.61
C ARG A 150 -8.89 16.36 -2.40
N LEU A 151 -9.84 15.71 -3.06
CA LEU A 151 -9.57 14.49 -3.81
C LEU A 151 -8.62 14.78 -4.97
N CYS A 152 -7.59 13.95 -5.10
CA CYS A 152 -6.69 13.95 -6.26
C CYS A 152 -7.20 12.90 -7.24
N ASP A 153 -7.85 13.36 -8.30
CA ASP A 153 -8.75 12.58 -9.13
C ASP A 153 -8.05 11.91 -10.34
N ALA A 154 -6.71 11.91 -10.36
CA ALA A 154 -5.84 11.15 -11.26
C ALA A 154 -4.88 10.19 -10.51
N GLY A 155 -5.06 10.01 -9.20
CA GLY A 155 -4.35 9.00 -8.40
C GLY A 155 -2.95 9.42 -7.95
N THR A 156 -1.98 8.52 -8.05
CA THR A 156 -0.58 8.74 -7.61
C THR A 156 0.42 8.32 -8.69
N VAL A 157 1.63 8.89 -8.63
CA VAL A 157 2.72 8.51 -9.55
C VAL A 157 3.11 7.03 -9.39
N LYS A 158 3.01 6.47 -8.18
CA LYS A 158 3.24 5.03 -7.92
C LYS A 158 2.29 4.15 -8.73
N GLN A 159 1.01 4.53 -8.82
CA GLN A 159 0.02 3.81 -9.61
C GLN A 159 0.26 4.00 -11.10
N ILE A 160 0.53 5.23 -11.55
CA ILE A 160 0.93 5.49 -12.96
C ILE A 160 2.08 4.59 -13.37
N ARG A 161 3.14 4.54 -12.56
CA ARG A 161 4.31 3.70 -12.81
C ARG A 161 3.93 2.22 -12.92
N ALA A 162 3.10 1.72 -12.01
CA ALA A 162 2.66 0.33 -12.01
C ALA A 162 1.93 -0.03 -13.31
N VAL A 163 1.01 0.83 -13.76
CA VAL A 163 0.22 0.58 -14.97
C VAL A 163 1.08 0.65 -16.24
N TYR A 164 1.95 1.66 -16.37
CA TYR A 164 2.87 1.75 -17.50
C TYR A 164 3.82 0.54 -17.56
N ASN A 165 4.32 0.07 -16.42
CA ASN A 165 5.16 -1.12 -16.35
C ASN A 165 4.41 -2.39 -16.75
N ALA A 166 3.19 -2.59 -16.25
CA ALA A 166 2.35 -3.74 -16.62
C ALA A 166 2.06 -3.78 -18.12
N ARG A 167 1.82 -2.61 -18.73
CA ARG A 167 1.59 -2.45 -20.17
C ARG A 167 2.86 -2.38 -21.00
N GLN A 168 4.04 -2.45 -20.37
CA GLN A 168 5.35 -2.27 -21.00
C GLN A 168 5.51 -0.99 -21.83
N ARG A 169 4.79 0.08 -21.44
CA ARG A 169 4.81 1.39 -22.12
C ARG A 169 5.62 2.43 -21.33
N ARG A 170 5.75 3.62 -21.90
CA ARG A 170 6.43 4.78 -21.31
C ARG A 170 5.56 6.04 -21.30
N PRO A 171 5.62 6.86 -20.24
CA PRO A 171 4.94 8.15 -20.25
C PRO A 171 5.55 9.11 -21.29
N PRO A 172 4.75 10.05 -21.82
CA PRO A 172 5.28 11.13 -22.66
C PRO A 172 6.34 11.97 -21.94
N GLU A 173 7.42 12.33 -22.63
CA GLU A 173 8.48 13.13 -22.01
C GLU A 173 7.99 14.50 -21.52
N ALA A 174 7.13 15.19 -22.30
CA ALA A 174 6.55 16.47 -21.89
C ALA A 174 5.77 16.37 -20.56
N PHE A 175 5.12 15.23 -20.29
CA PHE A 175 4.49 14.97 -19.01
C PHE A 175 5.54 14.82 -17.89
N LEU A 176 6.64 14.12 -18.16
CA LEU A 176 7.72 13.93 -17.19
C LEU A 176 8.43 15.23 -16.84
N TRP A 177 8.62 16.15 -17.79
CA TRP A 177 9.14 17.50 -17.53
C TRP A 177 8.23 18.28 -16.58
N LYS A 178 6.91 18.31 -16.86
CA LYS A 178 5.92 18.94 -15.98
C LYS A 178 5.95 18.32 -14.58
N LEU A 179 5.92 16.99 -14.51
CA LEU A 179 5.96 16.24 -13.25
C LEU A 179 7.21 16.57 -12.44
N TYR A 180 8.39 16.58 -13.10
CA TYR A 180 9.66 16.87 -12.45
C TYR A 180 9.70 18.31 -11.92
N TYR A 181 9.34 19.28 -12.76
CA TYR A 181 9.26 20.69 -12.37
C TYR A 181 8.33 20.89 -11.17
N GLU A 182 7.11 20.37 -11.21
CA GLU A 182 6.12 20.60 -10.15
C GLU A 182 6.48 19.88 -8.83
N VAL A 183 7.18 18.74 -8.88
CA VAL A 183 7.71 18.11 -7.66
C VAL A 183 8.81 18.96 -7.03
N ILE A 184 9.74 19.50 -7.83
CA ILE A 184 10.80 20.38 -7.33
C ILE A 184 10.24 21.70 -6.82
N ASP A 185 9.23 22.25 -7.48
CA ASP A 185 8.46 23.41 -7.04
C ASP A 185 7.80 23.18 -5.66
N ALA A 186 7.16 22.02 -5.46
CA ALA A 186 6.62 21.62 -4.16
C ALA A 186 7.70 21.51 -3.09
N LEU A 187 8.85 20.91 -3.42
CA LEU A 187 9.97 20.78 -2.49
C LEU A 187 10.59 22.13 -2.13
N ALA A 188 10.77 23.04 -3.09
CA ALA A 188 11.24 24.38 -2.81
C ALA A 188 10.30 25.09 -1.83
N PHE A 189 8.99 24.91 -1.99
CA PHE A 189 8.03 25.41 -1.01
C PHE A 189 8.22 24.73 0.34
N LEU A 190 8.25 23.41 0.45
CA LEU A 190 8.38 22.69 1.73
C LEU A 190 9.67 23.06 2.48
N HIS A 191 10.79 23.17 1.75
CA HIS A 191 12.11 23.49 2.25
C HIS A 191 12.30 24.94 2.65
N ASN A 192 11.28 25.78 2.41
CA ASN A 192 11.32 27.22 2.65
C ASN A 192 12.36 27.96 1.79
N ASP A 193 12.63 27.44 0.60
CA ASP A 193 13.62 27.94 -0.37
C ASP A 193 12.95 28.55 -1.63
N HIS A 194 11.62 28.56 -1.68
CA HIS A 194 10.88 28.97 -2.87
C HIS A 194 10.92 30.49 -3.12
N PRO A 195 11.32 30.96 -4.30
CA PRO A 195 11.51 32.40 -4.58
C PRO A 195 10.23 33.24 -4.42
N LYS A 196 9.07 32.71 -4.84
CA LYS A 196 7.75 33.35 -4.67
C LYS A 196 7.40 33.72 -3.21
N TYR A 197 7.98 33.03 -2.22
CA TYR A 197 7.62 33.20 -0.81
C TYR A 197 8.73 33.83 0.03
N GLU A 198 9.85 34.23 -0.59
CA GLU A 198 11.02 34.80 0.10
C GLU A 198 10.66 36.02 0.96
N ASN A 199 9.73 36.83 0.48
CA ASN A 199 9.25 38.04 1.15
C ASN A 199 7.88 37.89 1.84
N ASP A 200 7.29 36.70 1.87
CA ASP A 200 5.99 36.48 2.52
C ASP A 200 6.16 36.38 4.05
N PRO A 201 5.59 37.31 4.85
CA PRO A 201 5.69 37.26 6.31
C PRO A 201 5.15 35.98 6.94
N LEU A 202 4.22 35.27 6.27
CA LEU A 202 3.69 33.99 6.75
C LEU A 202 4.68 32.83 6.60
N HIS A 203 5.68 32.96 5.72
CA HIS A 203 6.69 31.95 5.42
C HIS A 203 8.11 32.35 5.86
N LYS A 204 8.33 33.64 6.21
CA LYS A 204 9.59 34.11 6.77
C LYS A 204 9.96 33.36 8.06
N GLY A 205 11.18 32.82 8.12
CA GLY A 205 11.70 32.11 9.29
C GLY A 205 10.96 30.81 9.62
N ARG A 206 10.18 30.28 8.69
CA ARG A 206 9.47 29.02 8.86
C ARG A 206 10.46 27.86 8.77
N LYS A 207 10.22 26.83 9.59
CA LYS A 207 10.93 25.54 9.51
C LYS A 207 10.82 24.93 8.11
N SER A 208 11.93 24.35 7.66
CA SER A 208 11.99 23.46 6.51
C SER A 208 11.30 22.14 6.87
N ILE A 209 10.48 21.62 5.94
CA ILE A 209 9.78 20.35 6.09
C ILE A 209 10.52 19.31 5.24
N ILE A 210 11.17 18.35 5.89
CA ILE A 210 11.90 17.26 5.23
C ILE A 210 11.01 16.03 5.17
N MET A 211 11.00 15.34 4.02
CA MET A 211 10.22 14.13 3.79
C MET A 211 11.14 12.90 3.69
N PRO A 212 11.60 12.34 4.83
CA PRO A 212 12.58 11.25 4.83
C PRO A 212 12.14 10.01 4.06
N TYR A 213 10.82 9.82 3.89
CA TYR A 213 10.22 8.70 3.17
C TYR A 213 9.52 9.12 1.86
N LEU A 214 9.94 10.23 1.25
CA LEU A 214 9.39 10.68 -0.04
C LEU A 214 9.53 9.58 -1.12
N ASP A 215 8.37 9.13 -1.61
CA ASP A 215 8.24 8.14 -2.67
C ASP A 215 7.14 8.54 -3.69
N ALA A 216 7.01 7.73 -4.75
CA ALA A 216 6.04 7.98 -5.81
C ALA A 216 4.56 7.89 -5.36
N GLY A 217 4.28 7.32 -4.18
CA GLY A 217 2.97 7.25 -3.55
C GLY A 217 2.59 8.53 -2.79
N ASN A 218 3.58 9.35 -2.43
CA ASN A 218 3.37 10.68 -1.85
C ASN A 218 3.07 11.76 -2.90
N VAL A 219 3.31 11.48 -4.18
CA VAL A 219 3.03 12.40 -5.30
C VAL A 219 1.66 12.06 -5.92
N TYR A 220 0.65 12.82 -5.53
CA TYR A 220 -0.72 12.67 -6.04
C TYR A 220 -0.91 13.50 -7.29
N LEU A 221 -1.91 13.14 -8.09
CA LEU A 221 -2.21 13.75 -9.37
C LEU A 221 -3.69 14.17 -9.41
N SER A 222 -3.94 15.37 -9.90
CA SER A 222 -5.27 15.94 -10.04
C SER A 222 -5.41 16.57 -11.41
N TRP A 223 -6.51 16.31 -12.10
CA TRP A 223 -6.82 17.00 -13.33
C TRP A 223 -7.09 18.48 -13.05
N PRO A 224 -6.57 19.42 -13.88
CA PRO A 224 -6.91 20.83 -13.77
C PRO A 224 -8.42 21.03 -13.90
N GLU A 225 -8.99 21.90 -13.08
CA GLU A 225 -10.42 22.18 -13.07
C GLU A 225 -10.86 22.77 -14.42
N GLY A 226 -11.88 22.18 -15.05
CA GLY A 226 -12.34 22.56 -16.38
C GLY A 226 -11.41 22.17 -17.54
N GLY A 227 -10.25 21.55 -17.27
CA GLY A 227 -9.32 21.07 -18.27
C GLY A 227 -9.82 19.77 -18.92
N SER A 228 -9.80 19.70 -20.25
CA SER A 228 -10.05 18.45 -20.96
C SER A 228 -8.82 17.53 -20.86
N GLN A 229 -9.01 16.31 -20.35
CA GLN A 229 -7.97 15.29 -20.18
C GLN A 229 -7.21 14.98 -21.47
N SER A 230 -7.82 15.26 -22.64
CA SER A 230 -7.20 15.08 -23.95
C SER A 230 -6.21 16.17 -24.34
N TYR A 231 -6.16 17.29 -23.62
CA TYR A 231 -5.37 18.48 -23.98
C TYR A 231 -4.49 19.03 -22.85
N VAL A 232 -4.57 18.47 -21.65
CA VAL A 232 -3.75 18.87 -20.51
C VAL A 232 -3.18 17.66 -19.80
N TYR A 233 -2.10 17.88 -19.06
CA TYR A 233 -1.57 16.90 -18.10
C TYR A 233 -2.10 17.19 -16.70
N PRO A 234 -2.21 16.17 -15.82
CA PRO A 234 -2.61 16.39 -14.43
C PRO A 234 -1.54 17.17 -13.67
N ASP A 235 -1.97 17.98 -12.70
CA ASP A 235 -1.13 18.68 -11.73
C ASP A 235 -0.74 17.77 -10.59
N ILE A 236 0.48 17.95 -10.08
CA ILE A 236 0.89 17.22 -8.89
C ILE A 236 0.34 17.88 -7.62
N LYS A 237 0.14 17.06 -6.60
CA LYS A 237 -0.15 17.46 -5.23
C LYS A 237 0.71 16.57 -4.31
N LEU A 238 1.76 17.11 -3.72
CA LEU A 238 2.60 16.38 -2.77
C LEU A 238 1.89 16.32 -1.40
N GLY A 239 1.88 15.16 -0.75
CA GLY A 239 1.19 14.97 0.53
C GLY A 239 1.66 13.75 1.31
N ASP A 240 0.90 13.37 2.35
CA ASP A 240 1.27 12.31 3.31
C ASP A 240 2.49 12.71 4.16
N PHE A 241 2.30 13.71 5.03
CA PHE A 241 3.37 14.29 5.86
C PHE A 241 3.43 13.66 7.27
N ASP A 242 3.03 12.40 7.41
CA ASP A 242 2.98 11.72 8.71
C ASP A 242 4.37 11.46 9.31
N ALA A 243 5.35 11.17 8.47
CA ALA A 243 6.75 10.98 8.85
C ALA A 243 7.64 12.20 8.57
N ALA A 244 7.05 13.37 8.29
CA ALA A 244 7.80 14.59 8.02
C ALA A 244 8.57 15.08 9.26
N ASN A 245 9.72 15.71 9.04
CA ASN A 245 10.51 16.33 10.09
C ASN A 245 10.64 17.84 9.86
N PHE A 246 10.72 18.60 10.96
CA PHE A 246 10.75 20.07 10.92
C PHE A 246 12.11 20.58 11.42
N VAL A 247 12.94 21.08 10.52
CA VAL A 247 14.30 21.55 10.81
C VAL A 247 14.45 23.03 10.48
N GLU A 248 15.52 23.68 10.95
CA GLU A 248 15.83 25.03 10.49
C GLU A 248 16.20 25.03 9.01
N PHE A 249 16.13 26.19 8.36
CA PHE A 249 16.51 26.31 6.96
C PHE A 249 17.99 25.92 6.75
N GLY A 250 18.25 25.05 5.78
CA GLY A 250 19.59 24.55 5.46
C GLY A 250 20.07 23.39 6.35
N ASP A 251 19.38 23.10 7.45
CA ASP A 251 19.74 22.00 8.35
C ASP A 251 19.21 20.64 7.84
N GLY A 252 19.62 19.59 8.56
CA GLY A 252 19.10 18.24 8.43
C GLY A 252 19.01 17.58 9.80
N PHE A 253 18.69 16.29 9.82
CA PHE A 253 18.65 15.52 11.05
C PHE A 253 19.20 14.12 10.82
N SER A 254 19.74 13.53 11.87
CA SER A 254 20.11 12.13 11.88
C SER A 254 18.92 11.29 12.35
N GLU A 255 18.70 10.16 11.69
CA GLU A 255 17.72 9.18 12.17
C GLU A 255 18.41 8.12 13.00
N ASP A 256 17.94 7.94 14.24
CA ASP A 256 18.38 6.86 15.12
C ASP A 256 17.76 5.54 14.63
N ILE A 257 18.45 4.88 13.71
CA ILE A 257 18.03 3.57 13.20
C ILE A 257 18.32 2.52 14.28
N VAL A 258 17.25 2.14 15.00
CA VAL A 258 17.29 1.20 16.13
C VAL A 258 17.76 -0.19 15.70
N ASP A 259 17.38 -0.63 14.50
CA ASP A 259 17.92 -1.84 13.87
C ASP A 259 18.58 -1.51 12.54
N LYS A 260 19.92 -1.60 12.51
CA LYS A 260 20.70 -1.30 11.31
C LYS A 260 20.44 -2.29 10.16
N ALA A 261 19.78 -3.43 10.41
CA ALA A 261 19.32 -4.34 9.36
C ALA A 261 18.23 -3.72 8.46
N ASP A 262 17.53 -2.68 8.93
CA ASP A 262 16.46 -2.00 8.20
C ASP A 262 16.97 -0.91 7.24
N ILE A 263 18.28 -0.70 7.14
CA ILE A 263 18.87 0.31 6.25
C ILE A 263 18.69 -0.15 4.79
N ASP A 264 17.72 0.45 4.08
CA ASP A 264 17.59 0.31 2.62
C ASP A 264 18.63 1.17 1.87
N TYR A 265 19.91 0.83 2.05
CA TYR A 265 21.04 1.50 1.39
C TYR A 265 20.98 1.39 -0.14
N LYS A 266 20.20 0.44 -0.67
CA LYS A 266 20.08 0.21 -2.11
C LYS A 266 19.25 1.33 -2.75
N HIS A 267 18.12 1.69 -2.15
CA HIS A 267 17.18 2.62 -2.75
C HIS A 267 17.14 4.00 -2.10
N ASN A 268 17.63 4.15 -0.87
CA ASN A 268 17.76 5.45 -0.21
C ASN A 268 18.88 6.31 -0.83
N PRO A 269 18.87 7.64 -0.60
CA PRO A 269 19.99 8.51 -0.94
C PRO A 269 21.35 7.96 -0.47
N PRO A 270 22.46 8.33 -1.13
CA PRO A 270 23.80 7.85 -0.77
C PRO A 270 24.27 8.25 0.62
N GLU A 271 23.83 9.40 1.12
CA GLU A 271 24.04 9.80 2.50
C GLU A 271 23.32 8.84 3.47
N LEU A 272 24.08 8.26 4.39
CA LEU A 272 23.55 7.31 5.37
C LEU A 272 23.09 8.03 6.62
N ASN A 273 21.89 7.70 7.07
CA ASN A 273 21.31 8.14 8.35
C ASN A 273 21.25 9.67 8.52
N TRP A 274 21.40 10.44 7.44
CA TRP A 274 21.32 11.88 7.43
C TRP A 274 20.27 12.32 6.41
N TRP A 275 19.25 13.01 6.90
CA TRP A 275 18.13 13.48 6.10
C TRP A 275 18.13 14.99 6.04
N SER A 276 18.07 15.54 4.83
CA SER A 276 18.07 16.99 4.58
C SER A 276 17.19 17.33 3.38
N ALA A 277 17.03 18.62 3.11
CA ALA A 277 16.37 19.09 1.89
C ALA A 277 16.97 18.47 0.62
N LYS A 278 18.30 18.28 0.59
CA LYS A 278 18.98 17.64 -0.55
C LYS A 278 18.65 16.15 -0.65
N SER A 279 18.35 15.47 0.44
CA SER A 279 17.91 14.08 0.42
C SER A 279 16.56 13.93 -0.29
N ASP A 280 15.65 14.88 -0.09
CA ASP A 280 14.38 14.94 -0.81
C ASP A 280 14.59 15.18 -2.32
N ILE A 281 15.58 15.99 -2.71
CA ILE A 281 15.95 16.21 -4.12
C ILE A 281 16.39 14.90 -4.80
N TRP A 282 17.23 14.10 -4.14
CA TRP A 282 17.60 12.77 -4.64
C TRP A 282 16.37 11.88 -4.83
N ARG A 283 15.47 11.88 -3.84
CA ARG A 283 14.24 11.08 -3.89
C ARG A 283 13.33 11.53 -5.02
N ALA A 284 13.16 12.84 -5.22
CA ALA A 284 12.43 13.39 -6.37
C ALA A 284 13.03 12.93 -7.70
N GLY A 285 14.36 13.06 -7.87
CA GLY A 285 15.06 12.52 -9.04
C GLY A 285 14.84 11.01 -9.22
N SER A 286 14.89 10.23 -8.15
CA SER A 286 14.65 8.78 -8.19
C SER A 286 13.22 8.41 -8.60
N ILE A 287 12.21 9.19 -8.14
CA ILE A 287 10.82 9.03 -8.55
C ILE A 287 10.69 9.21 -10.07
N ILE A 288 11.23 10.31 -10.61
CA ILE A 288 11.20 10.61 -12.04
C ILE A 288 11.98 9.57 -12.84
N TYR A 289 13.19 9.20 -12.39
CA TYR A 289 14.01 8.15 -12.99
C TYR A 289 13.26 6.83 -13.14
N SER A 290 12.49 6.44 -12.12
CA SER A 290 11.72 5.19 -12.14
C SER A 290 10.56 5.15 -13.16
N LEU A 291 10.23 6.28 -13.78
CA LEU A 291 9.27 6.36 -14.91
C LEU A 291 9.98 6.30 -16.28
N THR A 292 11.29 6.54 -16.29
CA THR A 292 12.10 6.70 -17.51
C THR A 292 12.99 5.51 -17.82
N SER A 293 13.10 4.58 -16.87
CA SER A 293 13.87 3.36 -17.00
C SER A 293 13.10 2.18 -16.42
N ARG A 294 13.34 0.97 -16.94
CA ARG A 294 12.93 -0.27 -16.23
C ARG A 294 13.78 -0.51 -14.98
N ASN A 295 14.92 0.17 -14.88
CA ASN A 295 15.80 0.10 -13.73
C ASN A 295 15.31 1.03 -12.61
N LYS A 296 15.71 0.72 -11.39
CA LYS A 296 15.60 1.63 -10.24
C LYS A 296 16.99 2.15 -9.90
N THR A 297 17.06 3.31 -9.24
CA THR A 297 18.32 3.76 -8.63
C THR A 297 18.76 2.75 -7.59
N THR A 298 19.89 2.07 -7.82
CA THR A 298 20.33 0.96 -6.97
C THR A 298 21.80 0.65 -7.13
N THR A 299 22.50 0.37 -6.03
CA THR A 299 23.91 -0.02 -6.07
C THR A 299 24.07 -1.41 -6.69
N LYS A 300 25.14 -1.59 -7.47
CA LYS A 300 25.52 -2.87 -8.09
C LYS A 300 26.58 -3.60 -7.27
N ILE A 301 27.13 -2.95 -6.25
CA ILE A 301 28.04 -3.59 -5.30
C ILE A 301 27.19 -4.35 -4.28
N ALA A 302 27.39 -5.67 -4.23
CA ALA A 302 26.72 -6.53 -3.27
C ALA A 302 27.46 -6.50 -1.93
N VAL A 303 26.70 -6.53 -0.84
CA VAL A 303 27.23 -6.86 0.49
C VAL A 303 27.65 -8.33 0.48
N PRO A 304 28.80 -8.70 1.08
CA PRO A 304 29.20 -10.10 1.22
C PRO A 304 28.09 -10.96 1.84
N LYS A 305 27.87 -12.18 1.32
CA LYS A 305 26.72 -13.05 1.68
C LYS A 305 26.60 -13.36 3.18
N ASN A 306 27.70 -13.23 3.91
CA ASN A 306 27.90 -13.57 5.31
C ASN A 306 27.98 -12.33 6.22
N GLN A 307 27.62 -11.14 5.72
CA GLN A 307 27.62 -9.89 6.48
C GLN A 307 26.34 -9.09 6.19
N ASN A 308 25.92 -8.24 7.13
CA ASN A 308 24.92 -7.22 6.86
C ASN A 308 25.60 -5.91 6.49
N PHE A 309 24.90 -5.05 5.74
CA PHE A 309 25.42 -3.71 5.40
C PHE A 309 25.80 -2.90 6.65
N ALA A 310 25.00 -3.05 7.70
CA ALA A 310 25.20 -2.48 9.02
C ALA A 310 26.56 -2.79 9.66
N ASP A 311 27.10 -3.97 9.37
CA ASP A 311 28.29 -4.53 10.01
C ASP A 311 29.58 -4.16 9.25
N LEU A 312 29.43 -3.54 8.08
CA LEU A 312 30.55 -3.06 7.26
C LEU A 312 31.22 -1.83 7.89
N THR A 313 32.50 -1.62 7.54
CA THR A 313 33.19 -0.37 7.92
C THR A 313 32.59 0.84 7.20
N ALA A 314 32.79 2.04 7.74
CA ALA A 314 32.29 3.27 7.12
C ALA A 314 32.79 3.45 5.68
N GLU A 315 34.03 3.04 5.39
CA GLU A 315 34.62 3.08 4.05
C GLU A 315 33.92 2.11 3.10
N GLN A 316 33.64 0.89 3.56
CA GLN A 316 32.91 -0.12 2.77
C GLN A 316 31.47 0.32 2.49
N GLN A 317 30.79 0.86 3.50
CA GLN A 317 29.44 1.42 3.34
C GLN A 317 29.45 2.56 2.32
N THR A 318 30.42 3.48 2.44
CA THR A 318 30.59 4.60 1.50
C THR A 318 30.88 4.11 0.08
N LEU A 319 31.74 3.10 -0.09
CA LEU A 319 32.02 2.52 -1.41
C LEU A 319 30.75 1.98 -2.08
N ILE A 320 29.88 1.33 -1.31
CA ILE A 320 28.62 0.77 -1.79
C ILE A 320 27.61 1.88 -2.12
N THR A 321 27.45 2.86 -1.23
CA THR A 321 26.44 3.93 -1.42
C THR A 321 26.86 4.94 -2.49
N MET A 322 28.17 5.12 -2.70
CA MET A 322 28.73 6.01 -3.72
C MET A 322 29.08 5.28 -5.03
N ASP A 323 28.52 4.07 -5.27
CA ASP A 323 28.71 3.37 -6.55
C ASP A 323 28.21 4.24 -7.72
N PRO A 324 29.07 4.66 -8.66
CA PRO A 324 28.66 5.50 -9.80
C PRO A 324 27.62 4.83 -10.70
N ARG A 325 27.51 3.50 -10.64
CA ARG A 325 26.53 2.72 -11.43
C ARG A 325 25.14 2.71 -10.79
N ARG A 326 24.93 3.44 -9.69
CA ARG A 326 23.61 3.60 -9.05
C ARG A 326 22.57 4.21 -9.97
N VAL A 327 23.02 5.08 -10.86
CA VAL A 327 22.23 5.73 -11.88
C VAL A 327 22.74 5.21 -13.22
N GLN A 328 21.92 4.45 -13.93
CA GLN A 328 22.24 4.00 -15.28
C GLN A 328 21.60 4.96 -16.29
N PRO A 329 22.01 4.91 -17.57
CA PRO A 329 21.32 5.68 -18.58
C PRO A 329 19.82 5.40 -18.63
N ILE A 330 19.03 6.44 -18.90
CA ILE A 330 17.58 6.29 -19.08
C ILE A 330 17.27 5.61 -20.43
N ASP A 331 16.02 5.23 -20.65
CA ASP A 331 15.65 4.60 -21.93
C ASP A 331 15.90 5.57 -23.10
N HIS A 332 16.49 5.09 -24.19
CA HIS A 332 16.85 5.84 -25.41
C HIS A 332 15.68 6.54 -26.13
N LEU A 333 14.45 6.36 -25.64
CA LEU A 333 13.24 7.01 -26.13
C LEU A 333 13.09 8.45 -25.63
N TYR A 334 13.86 8.83 -24.60
CA TYR A 334 13.85 10.17 -24.03
C TYR A 334 15.06 10.97 -24.51
N SER A 335 14.91 12.30 -24.51
CA SER A 335 15.97 13.21 -24.92
C SER A 335 17.17 13.17 -23.96
N GLY A 336 18.37 13.36 -24.52
CA GLY A 336 19.58 13.53 -23.71
C GLY A 336 19.54 14.77 -22.83
N GLU A 337 18.80 15.82 -23.24
CA GLU A 337 18.57 17.00 -22.42
C GLU A 337 17.83 16.65 -21.11
N PHE A 338 16.78 15.84 -21.22
CA PHE A 338 16.04 15.38 -20.04
C PHE A 338 16.89 14.48 -19.15
N GLU A 339 17.69 13.60 -19.74
CA GLU A 339 18.66 12.78 -18.99
C GLU A 339 19.63 13.64 -18.19
N VAL A 340 20.25 14.65 -18.82
CA VAL A 340 21.18 15.57 -18.16
C VAL A 340 20.50 16.30 -16.99
N MET A 341 19.29 16.83 -17.19
CA MET A 341 18.54 17.49 -16.10
C MET A 341 18.13 16.57 -14.96
N LEU A 342 17.79 15.32 -15.28
CA LEU A 342 17.46 14.32 -14.26
C LEU A 342 18.70 13.93 -13.44
N GLN A 343 19.86 13.80 -14.08
CA GLN A 343 21.12 13.44 -13.42
C GLN A 343 21.57 14.48 -12.39
N ILE A 344 21.20 15.75 -12.54
CA ILE A 344 21.50 16.80 -11.55
C ILE A 344 20.89 16.49 -10.16
N SER A 345 19.66 15.97 -10.11
CA SER A 345 19.05 15.53 -8.85
C SER A 345 19.73 14.28 -8.27
N LEU A 346 20.30 13.45 -9.14
CA LEU A 346 20.88 12.16 -8.82
C LEU A 346 22.42 12.23 -8.65
N VAL A 347 22.93 13.40 -8.26
CA VAL A 347 24.32 13.55 -7.82
C VAL A 347 24.53 12.82 -6.50
N LEU A 348 25.50 11.90 -6.49
CA LEU A 348 25.74 11.02 -5.36
C LEU A 348 26.22 11.77 -4.11
N ASP A 349 27.14 12.71 -4.30
CA ASP A 349 27.66 13.54 -3.22
C ASP A 349 26.61 14.58 -2.80
N HIS A 350 26.06 14.41 -1.60
CA HIS A 350 25.04 15.31 -1.06
C HIS A 350 25.49 16.78 -1.05
N LYS A 351 26.78 17.08 -0.89
CA LYS A 351 27.28 18.46 -0.83
C LYS A 351 27.18 19.14 -2.19
N LYS A 352 27.33 18.37 -3.27
CA LYS A 352 27.31 18.83 -4.66
C LYS A 352 25.92 18.82 -5.29
N ARG A 353 24.96 18.12 -4.69
CA ARG A 353 23.56 18.13 -5.12
C ARG A 353 22.97 19.53 -4.93
N PRO A 354 22.18 20.08 -5.86
CA PRO A 354 21.63 21.43 -5.73
C PRO A 354 20.57 21.50 -4.63
N SER A 355 20.23 22.73 -4.22
CA SER A 355 18.99 23.01 -3.49
C SER A 355 17.77 22.91 -4.41
N ALA A 356 16.58 22.89 -3.81
CA ALA A 356 15.33 22.93 -4.55
C ALA A 356 15.20 24.23 -5.37
N ARG A 357 15.64 25.38 -4.83
CA ARG A 357 15.61 26.68 -5.54
C ARG A 357 16.51 26.70 -6.76
N GLU A 358 17.75 26.23 -6.61
CA GLU A 358 18.72 26.16 -7.71
C GLU A 358 18.17 25.30 -8.85
N LEU A 359 17.65 24.11 -8.52
CA LEU A 359 17.10 23.20 -9.52
C LEU A 359 15.78 23.71 -10.13
N LEU A 360 14.93 24.38 -9.34
CA LEU A 360 13.69 24.98 -9.84
C LEU A 360 13.98 26.03 -10.92
N GLN A 361 15.01 26.85 -10.72
CA GLN A 361 15.44 27.87 -11.68
C GLN A 361 15.89 27.25 -13.00
N GLU A 362 16.68 26.17 -12.95
CA GLU A 362 17.14 25.44 -14.14
C GLU A 362 15.99 24.75 -14.88
N LEU A 363 15.02 24.18 -14.16
CA LEU A 363 13.88 23.47 -14.77
C LEU A 363 12.82 24.39 -15.36
N GLN A 364 12.74 25.65 -14.93
CA GLN A 364 11.64 26.54 -15.30
C GLN A 364 11.57 26.80 -16.80
N GLY A 365 12.68 27.11 -17.45
CA GLY A 365 12.74 27.36 -18.90
C GLY A 365 12.28 26.15 -19.72
N PRO A 366 12.94 24.99 -19.58
CA PRO A 366 12.56 23.76 -20.28
C PRO A 366 11.11 23.35 -20.06
N ALA A 367 10.59 23.47 -18.83
CA ALA A 367 9.22 23.13 -18.50
C ALA A 367 8.19 24.07 -19.15
N ILE A 368 8.46 25.39 -19.15
CA ILE A 368 7.59 26.39 -19.80
C ILE A 368 7.55 26.17 -21.32
N GLU A 369 8.71 25.94 -21.95
CA GLU A 369 8.80 25.70 -23.39
C GLU A 369 7.90 24.52 -23.81
N ARG A 370 8.01 23.39 -23.09
CA ARG A 370 7.24 22.17 -23.39
C ARG A 370 5.76 22.31 -23.06
N LYS A 371 5.42 23.13 -22.07
CA LYS A 371 4.02 23.48 -21.76
C LYS A 371 3.38 24.32 -22.87
N LEU A 372 4.13 25.22 -23.49
CA LEU A 372 3.65 26.10 -24.55
C LEU A 372 3.69 25.46 -25.95
N ASN A 373 4.52 24.43 -26.13
CA ASN A 373 4.69 23.74 -27.41
C ASN A 373 3.70 22.57 -27.55
N MET A 374 2.56 22.82 -28.21
CA MET A 374 1.54 21.81 -28.47
C MET A 374 2.01 20.66 -29.37
N ASP A 375 3.05 20.85 -30.18
CA ASP A 375 3.60 19.77 -31.04
C ASP A 375 4.32 18.69 -30.22
N LEU A 376 4.77 19.04 -29.00
CA LEU A 376 5.39 18.11 -28.04
C LEU A 376 4.35 17.43 -27.13
N PHE A 377 3.13 17.94 -27.08
CA PHE A 377 2.08 17.37 -26.26
C PHE A 377 1.63 16.00 -26.81
N ARG A 378 1.53 15.01 -25.94
CA ARG A 378 0.94 13.70 -26.24
C ARG A 378 -0.01 13.36 -25.11
N ALA A 379 -1.29 13.24 -25.43
CA ALA A 379 -2.30 12.94 -24.42
C ALA A 379 -1.92 11.69 -23.62
N LEU A 380 -2.15 11.74 -22.32
CA LEU A 380 -2.11 10.55 -21.50
C LEU A 380 -3.20 9.58 -22.00
N PRO A 381 -2.90 8.27 -22.11
CA PRO A 381 -3.91 7.31 -22.52
C PRO A 381 -5.14 7.32 -21.60
N GLU A 382 -6.33 7.16 -22.17
CA GLU A 382 -7.60 7.23 -21.45
C GLU A 382 -7.67 6.26 -20.25
N TRP A 383 -7.04 5.09 -20.39
CA TRP A 383 -6.99 4.06 -19.33
C TRP A 383 -6.26 4.50 -18.05
N ILE A 384 -5.49 5.59 -18.06
CA ILE A 384 -4.81 6.10 -16.85
C ILE A 384 -5.82 6.51 -15.78
N GLY A 385 -6.91 7.18 -16.16
CA GLY A 385 -7.95 7.55 -15.21
C GLY A 385 -8.69 6.33 -14.67
N ASP A 386 -9.06 5.43 -15.59
CA ASP A 386 -9.90 4.27 -15.28
C ASP A 386 -9.17 3.25 -14.40
N GLU A 387 -7.92 2.90 -14.71
CA GLU A 387 -7.20 1.83 -14.00
C GLU A 387 -6.62 2.26 -12.64
N ILE A 388 -6.54 3.57 -12.39
CA ILE A 388 -5.87 4.11 -11.20
C ILE A 388 -6.86 4.51 -10.11
N ILE A 389 -8.01 5.07 -10.48
CA ILE A 389 -9.06 5.40 -9.53
C ILE A 389 -10.29 4.56 -9.84
N PRO A 390 -10.86 3.88 -8.84
CA PRO A 390 -12.08 3.13 -9.03
C PRO A 390 -13.24 4.09 -9.37
N ARG A 391 -13.51 4.29 -10.67
CA ARG A 391 -14.67 5.02 -11.20
C ARG A 391 -15.63 4.05 -11.90
N LYS A 392 -16.91 4.39 -11.96
CA LYS A 392 -17.91 3.56 -12.66
C LYS A 392 -17.48 3.32 -14.11
N LYS A 393 -16.97 2.11 -14.42
CA LYS A 393 -16.93 1.44 -15.74
C LYS A 393 -15.90 0.29 -15.87
N ASN A 394 -15.13 -0.09 -14.84
CA ASN A 394 -14.21 -1.23 -14.93
C ASN A 394 -14.31 -2.23 -13.75
N ASP A 395 -13.74 -3.43 -13.93
CA ASP A 395 -13.78 -4.51 -12.94
C ASP A 395 -13.13 -4.10 -11.60
N PHE A 396 -12.04 -3.33 -11.67
CA PHE A 396 -11.37 -2.77 -10.50
C PHE A 396 -12.30 -1.87 -9.68
N ALA A 397 -13.09 -1.03 -10.34
CA ALA A 397 -14.06 -0.16 -9.68
C ALA A 397 -15.22 -0.94 -9.07
N ILE A 398 -15.64 -2.07 -9.65
CA ILE A 398 -16.68 -2.90 -9.03
C ILE A 398 -16.21 -3.36 -7.66
N GLU A 399 -14.96 -3.83 -7.54
CA GLU A 399 -14.37 -4.34 -6.29
C GLU A 399 -14.14 -3.28 -5.20
N HIS A 400 -14.00 -2.02 -5.58
CA HIS A 400 -13.66 -0.93 -4.67
C HIS A 400 -14.82 0.01 -4.39
N SER A 401 -15.90 -0.04 -5.18
CA SER A 401 -17.08 0.83 -5.01
C SER A 401 -18.01 0.32 -3.91
N PHE A 402 -18.53 1.23 -3.10
CA PHE A 402 -19.55 0.92 -2.11
C PHE A 402 -20.95 1.03 -2.70
N SER A 403 -21.77 0.01 -2.44
CA SER A 403 -23.21 0.14 -2.64
C SER A 403 -23.82 0.93 -1.48
N GLN A 404 -24.47 2.04 -1.78
CA GLN A 404 -25.11 2.85 -0.75
C GLN A 404 -26.27 2.12 -0.06
N LYS A 405 -26.99 1.28 -0.80
CA LYS A 405 -28.02 0.39 -0.23
C LYS A 405 -27.39 -0.59 0.77
N ARG A 406 -26.22 -1.12 0.44
CA ARG A 406 -25.45 -2.05 1.27
C ARG A 406 -24.94 -1.38 2.55
N LEU A 407 -24.31 -0.22 2.45
CA LEU A 407 -23.86 0.55 3.62
C LEU A 407 -25.03 0.92 4.54
N LYS A 408 -26.16 1.38 3.99
CA LYS A 408 -27.37 1.69 4.76
C LYS A 408 -27.94 0.47 5.49
N ASN A 409 -27.84 -0.71 4.89
CA ASN A 409 -28.26 -1.96 5.53
C ASN A 409 -27.32 -2.33 6.70
N LEU A 410 -26.01 -2.25 6.50
CA LEU A 410 -25.02 -2.54 7.54
C LEU A 410 -25.07 -1.53 8.71
N LEU A 411 -25.51 -0.30 8.45
CA LEU A 411 -25.73 0.71 9.48
C LEU A 411 -26.89 0.38 10.43
N GLN A 412 -27.82 -0.49 10.03
CA GLN A 412 -28.92 -0.90 10.90
C GLN A 412 -28.37 -1.61 12.17
N PRO A 413 -29.02 -1.42 13.34
CA PRO A 413 -28.58 -2.03 14.58
C PRO A 413 -28.40 -3.54 14.48
N GLY A 414 -27.23 -4.06 14.88
CA GLY A 414 -26.94 -5.50 14.95
C GLY A 414 -26.61 -6.19 13.62
N VAL A 415 -26.83 -5.55 12.47
CA VAL A 415 -26.63 -6.18 11.16
C VAL A 415 -25.14 -6.42 10.87
N LEU A 416 -24.28 -5.42 11.10
CA LEU A 416 -22.84 -5.56 10.91
C LEU A 416 -22.24 -6.65 11.82
N GLU A 417 -22.71 -6.72 13.06
CA GLU A 417 -22.27 -7.69 14.06
C GLU A 417 -22.65 -9.12 13.64
N ALA A 418 -23.88 -9.33 13.18
CA ALA A 418 -24.35 -10.61 12.66
C ALA A 418 -23.54 -11.05 11.44
N GLU A 419 -23.19 -10.12 10.55
CA GLU A 419 -22.37 -10.42 9.39
C GLU A 419 -20.92 -10.73 9.72
N ARG A 420 -20.31 -10.00 10.67
CA ARG A 420 -18.97 -10.32 11.20
C ARG A 420 -18.95 -11.74 11.78
N LEU A 421 -19.99 -12.12 12.54
CA LEU A 421 -20.10 -13.46 13.10
C LEU A 421 -20.26 -14.53 12.02
N SER A 422 -21.11 -14.30 11.02
CA SER A 422 -21.29 -15.19 9.87
C SER A 422 -19.99 -15.38 9.08
N HIS A 423 -19.27 -14.28 8.82
CA HIS A 423 -17.98 -14.30 8.13
C HIS A 423 -16.91 -15.04 8.94
N LEU A 424 -16.84 -14.82 10.27
CA LEU A 424 -15.93 -15.54 11.14
C LEU A 424 -16.20 -17.04 11.14
N LYS A 425 -17.46 -17.47 11.21
CA LYS A 425 -17.86 -18.88 11.09
C LYS A 425 -17.39 -19.50 9.77
N LYS A 426 -17.54 -18.77 8.66
CA LYS A 426 -17.05 -19.20 7.33
C LYS A 426 -15.52 -19.34 7.30
N ILE A 427 -14.78 -18.39 7.87
CA ILE A 427 -13.31 -18.47 7.95
C ILE A 427 -12.87 -19.67 8.79
N ILE A 428 -13.51 -19.89 9.95
CA ILE A 428 -13.19 -21.03 10.83
C ILE A 428 -13.47 -22.34 10.11
N ALA A 429 -14.60 -22.47 9.42
CA ALA A 429 -14.93 -23.65 8.63
C ALA A 429 -13.88 -23.92 7.55
N LYS A 430 -13.50 -22.90 6.76
CA LYS A 430 -12.44 -23.02 5.74
C LYS A 430 -11.09 -23.40 6.33
N LYS A 431 -10.70 -22.84 7.48
CA LYS A 431 -9.46 -23.20 8.16
C LYS A 431 -9.48 -24.64 8.65
N LYS A 432 -10.61 -25.11 9.18
CA LYS A 432 -10.79 -26.49 9.61
C LYS A 432 -10.67 -27.44 8.42
N GLU A 433 -11.34 -27.13 7.31
CA GLU A 433 -11.27 -27.91 6.07
C GLU A 433 -9.83 -27.97 5.52
N ALA A 434 -9.13 -26.84 5.45
CA ALA A 434 -7.73 -26.79 5.03
C ALA A 434 -6.80 -27.59 5.96
N ALA A 435 -7.01 -27.52 7.27
CA ALA A 435 -6.23 -28.29 8.24
C ALA A 435 -6.47 -29.81 8.11
N GLU A 436 -7.72 -30.24 7.89
CA GLU A 436 -8.03 -31.64 7.59
C GLU A 436 -7.41 -32.08 6.26
N ARG A 437 -7.41 -31.21 5.24
CA ARG A 437 -6.73 -31.48 3.96
C ARG A 437 -5.24 -31.71 4.15
N THR A 438 -4.55 -30.82 4.86
CA THR A 438 -3.12 -30.98 5.17
C THR A 438 -2.85 -32.22 6.00
N LYS A 439 -3.72 -32.55 6.97
CA LYS A 439 -3.59 -33.77 7.77
C LYS A 439 -3.67 -35.03 6.91
N ARG A 440 -4.61 -35.07 5.95
CA ARG A 440 -4.74 -36.16 4.98
C ARG A 440 -3.51 -36.27 4.09
N GLU A 441 -3.00 -35.14 3.60
CA GLU A 441 -1.79 -35.10 2.76
C GLU A 441 -0.55 -35.62 3.49
N VAL A 442 -0.35 -35.21 4.74
CA VAL A 442 0.76 -35.73 5.57
C VAL A 442 0.61 -37.22 5.82
N ALA A 443 -0.59 -37.69 6.16
CA ALA A 443 -0.84 -39.12 6.38
C ALA A 443 -0.60 -39.95 5.11
N LEU A 444 -0.97 -39.40 3.96
CA LEU A 444 -0.79 -40.03 2.66
C LEU A 444 0.69 -40.12 2.25
N ASN A 445 1.45 -39.05 2.46
CA ASN A 445 2.89 -39.05 2.20
C ASN A 445 3.62 -40.03 3.13
N LEU A 446 3.29 -40.06 4.42
CA LEU A 446 3.83 -41.04 5.36
C LEU A 446 3.50 -42.48 4.93
N LEU A 447 2.27 -42.73 4.46
CA LEU A 447 1.88 -44.03 3.96
C LEU A 447 2.71 -44.44 2.74
N GLY A 448 2.99 -43.51 1.83
CA GLY A 448 3.89 -43.70 0.69
C GLY A 448 5.33 -43.97 1.09
N ASP A 449 5.87 -43.24 2.07
CA ASP A 449 7.21 -43.43 2.61
C ASP A 449 7.37 -44.80 3.32
N GLU A 450 6.35 -45.21 4.09
CA GLU A 450 6.34 -46.48 4.80
C GLU A 450 6.11 -47.68 3.86
N ASN A 451 5.37 -47.49 2.76
CA ASN A 451 4.95 -48.57 1.86
C ASN A 451 5.12 -48.19 0.37
N PRO A 452 6.33 -47.86 -0.09
CA PRO A 452 6.55 -47.26 -1.41
C PRO A 452 6.03 -48.13 -2.56
N THR A 453 6.33 -49.44 -2.52
CA THR A 453 5.86 -50.39 -3.55
C THR A 453 4.34 -50.53 -3.58
N ALA A 454 3.67 -50.53 -2.42
CA ALA A 454 2.21 -50.64 -2.38
C ALA A 454 1.55 -49.35 -2.86
N TYR A 455 2.17 -48.21 -2.57
CA TYR A 455 1.71 -46.90 -2.99
C TYR A 455 1.82 -46.71 -4.51
N GLU A 456 2.96 -47.08 -5.11
CA GLU A 456 3.17 -47.06 -6.56
C GLU A 456 2.18 -47.99 -7.27
N LEU A 457 2.07 -49.25 -6.85
CA LEU A 457 1.15 -50.23 -7.45
C LEU A 457 -0.32 -49.80 -7.34
N PHE A 458 -0.69 -49.07 -6.28
CA PHE A 458 -2.05 -48.54 -6.16
C PHE A 458 -2.37 -47.58 -7.31
N TYR A 459 -1.50 -46.60 -7.58
CA TYR A 459 -1.77 -45.58 -8.59
C TYR A 459 -1.47 -46.02 -10.02
N GLU A 460 -0.45 -46.86 -10.22
CA GLU A 460 0.00 -47.26 -11.57
C GLU A 460 -0.79 -48.44 -12.14
N GLU A 461 -1.20 -49.39 -11.30
CA GLU A 461 -1.80 -50.65 -11.78
C GLU A 461 -3.22 -50.87 -11.24
N TRP A 462 -3.42 -50.69 -9.93
CA TRP A 462 -4.68 -51.08 -9.29
C TRP A 462 -5.81 -50.08 -9.57
N LEU A 463 -5.58 -48.78 -9.35
CA LEU A 463 -6.57 -47.72 -9.50
C LEU A 463 -7.07 -47.61 -10.97
N PRO A 464 -6.20 -47.59 -12.00
CA PRO A 464 -6.65 -47.57 -13.40
C PRO A 464 -7.54 -48.78 -13.74
N ARG A 465 -7.15 -49.98 -13.29
CA ARG A 465 -7.92 -51.22 -13.49
C ARG A 465 -9.32 -51.14 -12.86
N GLU A 466 -9.45 -50.54 -11.68
CA GLU A 466 -10.74 -50.42 -11.00
C GLU A 466 -11.61 -49.28 -11.58
N GLN A 467 -11.00 -48.22 -12.11
CA GLN A 467 -11.69 -47.19 -12.88
C GLN A 467 -12.29 -47.75 -14.17
N GLU A 468 -11.55 -48.57 -14.91
CA GLU A 468 -12.05 -49.26 -16.12
C GLU A 468 -13.24 -50.18 -15.84
N LYS A 469 -13.28 -50.80 -14.66
CA LYS A 469 -14.40 -51.65 -14.19
C LYS A 469 -15.60 -50.84 -13.67
N GLY A 470 -15.47 -49.52 -13.59
CA GLY A 470 -16.54 -48.62 -13.18
C GLY A 470 -16.73 -48.47 -11.66
N ASN A 471 -15.79 -48.95 -10.83
CA ASN A 471 -15.89 -48.87 -9.37
C ASN A 471 -15.77 -47.43 -8.81
N PHE A 472 -15.37 -46.46 -9.65
CA PHE A 472 -15.18 -45.05 -9.29
C PHE A 472 -15.80 -44.08 -10.32
N LEU A 473 -16.87 -44.46 -11.02
CA LEU A 473 -17.56 -43.62 -12.03
C LEU A 473 -18.02 -42.28 -11.44
N GLY A 474 -17.64 -41.17 -12.09
CA GLY A 474 -18.07 -39.80 -11.75
C GLY A 474 -17.09 -38.98 -10.90
N ARG A 475 -15.92 -39.54 -10.54
CA ARG A 475 -14.77 -38.82 -9.98
C ARG A 475 -13.86 -38.34 -11.12
N ALA A 476 -13.62 -37.03 -11.20
CA ALA A 476 -13.24 -36.32 -12.45
C ALA A 476 -11.74 -36.34 -12.80
N GLU A 477 -11.46 -36.01 -14.06
CA GLU A 477 -10.19 -36.04 -14.82
C GLU A 477 -8.99 -35.21 -14.27
N GLU A 478 -9.16 -34.45 -13.19
CA GLU A 478 -8.06 -33.74 -12.51
C GLU A 478 -7.56 -34.59 -11.33
N PHE A 479 -6.33 -35.12 -11.43
CA PHE A 479 -5.74 -36.02 -10.45
C PHE A 479 -5.45 -35.30 -9.12
N ASP A 480 -6.45 -35.15 -8.24
CA ASP A 480 -6.22 -34.80 -6.84
C ASP A 480 -5.88 -36.09 -6.09
N ILE A 481 -4.59 -36.27 -5.78
CA ILE A 481 -4.04 -37.42 -5.05
C ILE A 481 -4.77 -37.64 -3.70
N LEU A 482 -5.39 -36.60 -3.13
CA LEU A 482 -6.16 -36.71 -1.89
C LEU A 482 -7.56 -37.31 -2.07
N GLU A 483 -8.07 -37.42 -3.29
CA GLU A 483 -9.40 -37.97 -3.58
C GLU A 483 -9.50 -39.47 -3.24
N PHE A 484 -8.37 -40.18 -3.35
CA PHE A 484 -8.27 -41.62 -3.10
C PHE A 484 -7.51 -41.97 -1.82
N ALA A 485 -7.34 -41.00 -0.90
CA ALA A 485 -6.54 -41.18 0.31
C ALA A 485 -7.04 -42.34 1.21
N ASP A 486 -8.36 -42.51 1.33
CA ASP A 486 -8.94 -43.60 2.12
C ASP A 486 -8.80 -44.96 1.40
N GLU A 487 -8.94 -44.95 0.07
CA GLU A 487 -8.81 -46.11 -0.80
C GLU A 487 -7.37 -46.65 -0.79
N VAL A 488 -6.35 -45.78 -0.90
CA VAL A 488 -4.95 -46.22 -0.86
C VAL A 488 -4.56 -46.70 0.54
N ALA A 489 -5.02 -46.06 1.61
CA ALA A 489 -4.79 -46.54 2.98
C ALA A 489 -5.32 -47.96 3.18
N LYS A 490 -6.54 -48.23 2.68
CA LYS A 490 -7.14 -49.57 2.72
C LYS A 490 -6.40 -50.57 1.85
N TYR A 491 -6.04 -50.18 0.63
CA TYR A 491 -5.29 -51.04 -0.28
C TYR A 491 -3.93 -51.44 0.32
N VAL A 492 -3.15 -50.48 0.81
CA VAL A 492 -1.85 -50.71 1.45
C VAL A 492 -2.01 -51.65 2.66
N MET A 493 -2.99 -51.40 3.53
CA MET A 493 -3.24 -52.26 4.70
C MET A 493 -3.58 -53.70 4.30
N VAL A 494 -4.51 -53.89 3.36
CA VAL A 494 -4.96 -55.22 2.93
C VAL A 494 -3.82 -55.95 2.21
N ARG A 495 -3.05 -55.24 1.37
CA ARG A 495 -1.87 -55.78 0.69
C ARG A 495 -0.84 -56.28 1.69
N SER A 496 -0.45 -55.47 2.66
CA SER A 496 0.56 -55.86 3.65
C SER A 496 0.16 -57.12 4.42
N ARG A 497 -1.11 -57.22 4.86
CA ARG A 497 -1.61 -58.43 5.54
C ARG A 497 -1.67 -59.65 4.64
N GLY A 498 -2.08 -59.47 3.38
CA GLY A 498 -2.10 -60.55 2.41
C GLY A 498 -0.70 -61.09 2.14
N ILE A 499 0.33 -60.22 2.10
CA ILE A 499 1.73 -60.61 1.96
C ILE A 499 2.18 -61.40 3.20
N GLU A 500 1.88 -60.91 4.41
CA GLU A 500 2.20 -61.62 5.67
C GLU A 500 1.55 -63.00 5.75
N ALA A 501 0.32 -63.13 5.26
CA ALA A 501 -0.42 -64.40 5.22
C ALA A 501 -0.05 -65.31 4.03
N GLY A 502 0.80 -64.84 3.10
CA GLY A 502 1.15 -65.57 1.88
C GLY A 502 0.00 -65.75 0.89
N THR A 503 -1.03 -64.91 0.97
CA THR A 503 -2.24 -64.98 0.15
C THR A 503 -2.33 -63.88 -0.91
N TRP A 504 -1.42 -62.91 -0.89
CA TRP A 504 -1.42 -61.80 -1.84
C TRP A 504 -0.75 -62.15 -3.16
N VAL A 505 -1.39 -61.74 -4.26
CA VAL A 505 -0.85 -61.79 -5.61
C VAL A 505 -1.16 -60.45 -6.27
N ASP A 506 -0.12 -59.70 -6.65
CA ASP A 506 -0.28 -58.39 -7.30
C ASP A 506 -1.01 -58.51 -8.66
N PRO A 507 -1.83 -57.50 -9.04
CA PRO A 507 -2.09 -56.25 -8.32
C PRO A 507 -3.15 -56.39 -7.20
N GLY A 508 -3.56 -57.61 -6.83
CA GLY A 508 -4.53 -57.84 -5.75
C GLY A 508 -5.99 -57.90 -6.22
N PRO A 509 -6.94 -58.14 -5.29
CA PRO A 509 -8.35 -58.30 -5.61
C PRO A 509 -9.02 -56.96 -5.98
N GLY A 510 -10.27 -57.01 -6.47
CA GLY A 510 -11.02 -55.80 -6.84
C GLY A 510 -11.47 -54.98 -5.63
N TRP A 511 -11.93 -53.75 -5.87
CA TRP A 511 -12.29 -52.79 -4.81
C TRP A 511 -13.27 -53.33 -3.77
N GLN A 512 -14.33 -54.03 -4.18
CA GLN A 512 -15.32 -54.60 -3.25
C GLN A 512 -14.70 -55.57 -2.24
N GLU A 513 -13.69 -56.33 -2.69
CA GLU A 513 -13.00 -57.30 -1.86
C GLU A 513 -11.94 -56.63 -0.97
N VAL A 514 -11.22 -55.62 -1.49
CA VAL A 514 -10.35 -54.76 -0.68
C VAL A 514 -11.16 -54.04 0.41
N GLU A 515 -12.36 -53.55 0.10
CA GLU A 515 -13.24 -52.91 1.08
C GLU A 515 -13.72 -53.90 2.15
N ARG A 516 -14.10 -55.13 1.74
CA ARG A 516 -14.51 -56.20 2.67
C ARG A 516 -13.37 -56.58 3.61
N LEU A 517 -12.19 -56.89 3.06
CA LEU A 517 -11.00 -57.27 3.84
C LEU A 517 -10.53 -56.11 4.73
N GLY A 518 -10.67 -54.87 4.28
CA GLY A 518 -10.38 -53.68 5.06
C GLY A 518 -11.28 -53.55 6.29
N LYS A 519 -12.59 -53.77 6.15
CA LYS A 519 -13.55 -53.73 7.28
C LYS A 519 -13.30 -54.86 8.28
N GLU A 520 -12.98 -56.06 7.82
CA GLU A 520 -12.62 -57.19 8.68
C GLU A 520 -11.35 -56.89 9.49
N ALA A 521 -10.39 -56.22 8.85
CA ALA A 521 -9.14 -55.82 9.47
C ALA A 521 -9.30 -54.76 10.56
N GLU A 522 -10.15 -53.77 10.34
CA GLU A 522 -10.51 -52.72 11.30
C GLU A 522 -11.29 -53.29 12.49
N ALA A 523 -12.25 -54.17 12.23
CA ALA A 523 -13.05 -54.83 13.27
C ALA A 523 -12.19 -55.73 14.18
N ALA A 524 -11.22 -56.45 13.62
CA ALA A 524 -10.27 -57.26 14.40
C ALA A 524 -9.33 -56.41 15.27
N ALA A 525 -8.98 -55.20 14.84
CA ALA A 525 -8.14 -54.28 15.62
C ALA A 525 -8.91 -53.54 16.74
N ALA A 526 -10.23 -53.36 16.59
CA ALA A 526 -11.08 -52.68 17.56
C ALA A 526 -11.63 -53.60 18.68
N ALA A 527 -11.49 -54.92 18.55
CA ALA A 527 -11.86 -55.86 19.60
C ALA A 527 -10.92 -55.73 20.81
N PRO A 528 -11.44 -55.67 22.06
CA PRO A 528 -10.59 -55.62 23.24
C PRO A 528 -9.71 -56.86 23.29
N ARG A 529 -8.40 -56.66 23.52
CA ARG A 529 -7.48 -57.79 23.69
C ARG A 529 -7.90 -58.60 24.93
N PRO A 530 -7.86 -59.94 24.86
CA PRO A 530 -8.23 -60.80 25.98
C PRO A 530 -7.38 -60.57 27.23
#